data_AF-A0A660RAE8-F1
#
_entry.id   AF-A0A660RAE8-F1
#
_cell.length_a   1.000
_cell.length_b   1.000
_cell.length_c   1.000
_cell.angle_alpha   90.00
_cell.angle_beta   90.00
_cell.angle_gamma   90.00
#
_symmetry.space_group_name_H-M   'P 1'
#
loop_
_entity.id
_entity.type
_entity.pdbx_description
1 polymer ?
#
loop_
_entity_poly.entity_id
_entity_poly.type
_entity_poly.pdbx_seq_one_letter_code
_entity_poly.pdbx_strand_id
1 'polypeptide(L)'
;MLGGLTGWLAGVWGSSLVGSMSSPNALTETTNQLFNRLLQITLLPPDVLVYLRSRGLINKETYMQIMKDWGYSEANADGFFYALQNRPSVSELIRGIFYLTAKPDNIDTVWGLIAERLREYGYTEDQAELITNSYKYLPSLNDVLQWMAKEAFEEDMVQVLGLDEELPELFLEYAAKLGVPPEDARRFWRAHWSTIGFSQMAEAFHRYRAKAYKQGTYNYELRQWETYWDVFYRQIEAPRFYREMLTSITYNVITRVDARRMYEMGFLDKDELTAIYIAQGYTKEDAERMSDWVSWYTQRYDEEDLRGLTKSNVENLYKYGLINDHEYQELMKKIGYGAETAEYSLDLLKSNIFMENFKARVDVIKKKYLKGLLTADQARHSLVQLGADATWADEAVTSWETDKIELVKQLSKDDIKQAIRYGILKIQEGFNKLIEIGYNKEDAKILLQIWGASKADVAGL
;
A
#
# COMPACT_ATOMS: atom_id res chain seq x y z
N MET A 1 115.96 48.26 -10.20
CA MET A 1 116.46 46.90 -10.47
C MET A 1 115.30 46.15 -11.14
N LEU A 2 115.22 46.14 -12.48
CA LEU A 2 115.73 45.07 -13.35
C LEU A 2 115.35 43.68 -12.79
N GLY A 3 114.55 42.81 -13.38
CA GLY A 3 113.89 42.69 -14.68
C GLY A 3 113.46 41.21 -14.80
N GLY A 4 112.34 40.94 -15.48
CA GLY A 4 111.98 39.58 -15.93
C GLY A 4 110.96 38.82 -15.07
N LEU A 5 109.72 38.75 -15.56
CA LEU A 5 108.84 37.55 -15.60
C LEU A 5 107.47 37.92 -16.21
N THR A 6 107.49 38.53 -17.39
CA THR A 6 106.32 38.85 -18.23
C THR A 6 106.01 37.70 -19.21
N GLY A 7 105.93 36.46 -18.73
CA GLY A 7 105.95 35.28 -19.61
C GLY A 7 104.98 34.15 -19.29
N TRP A 8 103.83 34.39 -18.62
CA TRP A 8 102.87 33.31 -18.30
C TRP A 8 101.38 33.67 -18.44
N LEU A 9 101.01 34.74 -19.15
CA LEU A 9 99.60 35.15 -19.33
C LEU A 9 99.16 35.43 -20.77
N ALA A 10 99.84 34.86 -21.77
CA ALA A 10 99.40 34.94 -23.16
C ALA A 10 99.63 33.60 -23.85
N GLY A 11 98.63 32.71 -23.81
CA GLY A 11 98.73 31.45 -24.56
C GLY A 11 97.77 30.34 -24.18
N VAL A 12 96.47 30.60 -24.02
CA VAL A 12 95.43 29.55 -24.21
C VAL A 12 94.15 30.19 -24.75
N TRP A 13 94.19 30.65 -26.01
CA TRP A 13 93.02 30.80 -26.87
C TRP A 13 93.45 30.41 -28.28
N GLY A 14 93.05 29.22 -28.72
CA GLY A 14 93.31 28.75 -30.08
C GLY A 14 93.27 27.24 -30.23
N SER A 15 92.15 26.74 -30.76
CA SER A 15 91.94 25.42 -31.41
C SER A 15 92.11 24.14 -30.57
N SER A 16 91.03 23.39 -30.34
CA SER A 16 90.60 22.31 -31.26
C SER A 16 89.47 21.45 -30.65
N LEU A 17 88.39 21.30 -31.42
CA LEU A 17 87.47 20.17 -31.38
C LEU A 17 88.23 18.85 -31.50
N VAL A 18 88.34 18.07 -30.42
CA VAL A 18 88.35 16.59 -30.44
C VAL A 18 87.82 16.14 -29.08
N GLY A 19 86.73 15.35 -29.09
CA GLY A 19 86.20 14.74 -27.89
C GLY A 19 87.23 13.83 -27.23
N SER A 20 87.58 14.13 -25.99
CA SER A 20 88.27 13.19 -25.11
C SER A 20 87.26 12.67 -24.09
N MET A 21 86.92 11.39 -24.21
CA MET A 21 86.37 10.61 -23.10
C MET A 21 87.34 10.74 -21.92
N SER A 22 86.92 11.40 -20.86
CA SER A 22 87.65 11.43 -19.59
C SER A 22 86.65 11.08 -18.49
N SER A 23 86.92 9.98 -17.78
CA SER A 23 86.30 9.76 -16.48
C SER A 23 86.58 10.98 -15.59
N PRO A 24 85.64 11.37 -14.70
CA PRO A 24 85.85 12.53 -13.84
C PRO A 24 87.07 12.26 -12.95
N ASN A 25 88.15 13.00 -13.15
CA ASN A 25 89.33 12.91 -12.28
C ASN A 25 89.11 13.90 -11.12
N ALA A 26 89.32 13.46 -9.87
CA ALA A 26 88.96 14.22 -8.67
C ALA A 26 89.60 15.62 -8.58
N LEU A 27 90.73 15.83 -9.26
CA LEU A 27 91.42 17.13 -9.36
C LEU A 27 90.68 18.14 -10.25
N THR A 28 90.04 17.67 -11.32
CA THR A 28 89.22 18.50 -12.21
C THR A 28 87.93 18.91 -11.50
N GLU A 29 87.33 17.99 -10.75
CA GLU A 29 86.13 18.30 -9.95
C GLU A 29 86.42 19.27 -8.80
N THR A 30 87.55 19.13 -8.10
CA THR A 30 87.92 20.05 -7.00
C THR A 30 88.25 21.46 -7.50
N THR A 31 88.91 21.58 -8.66
CA THR A 31 89.14 22.88 -9.30
C THR A 31 87.84 23.51 -9.79
N ASN A 32 86.98 22.75 -10.47
CA ASN A 32 85.63 23.21 -10.86
C ASN A 32 84.80 23.66 -9.65
N GLN A 33 84.82 22.91 -8.55
CA GLN A 33 84.12 23.27 -7.31
C GLN A 33 84.66 24.55 -6.66
N LEU A 34 85.98 24.77 -6.68
CA LEU A 34 86.60 26.00 -6.17
C LEU A 34 86.15 27.22 -6.98
N PHE A 35 86.19 27.14 -8.31
CA PHE A 35 85.73 28.22 -9.20
C PHE A 35 84.22 28.45 -9.07
N ASN A 36 83.41 27.39 -9.00
CA ASN A 36 81.96 27.51 -8.81
C ASN A 36 81.61 28.19 -7.46
N ARG A 37 82.36 27.92 -6.39
CA ARG A 37 82.17 28.61 -5.09
C ARG A 37 82.56 30.08 -5.12
N LEU A 38 83.64 30.42 -5.83
CA LEU A 38 84.17 31.78 -5.90
C LEU A 38 83.35 32.69 -6.82
N LEU A 39 82.96 32.18 -7.99
CA LEU A 39 82.33 32.99 -9.03
C LEU A 39 80.80 32.87 -9.02
N GLN A 40 80.24 31.71 -8.62
CA GLN A 40 78.79 31.45 -8.56
C GLN A 40 78.04 31.80 -9.86
N ILE A 41 78.65 31.61 -11.03
CA ILE A 41 78.09 32.00 -12.34
C ILE A 41 77.19 30.90 -12.94
N THR A 42 76.96 29.79 -12.23
CA THR A 42 76.11 28.71 -12.74
C THR A 42 74.67 29.18 -12.91
N LEU A 43 74.21 29.31 -14.15
CA LEU A 43 72.83 29.67 -14.45
C LEU A 43 71.89 28.47 -14.17
N LEU A 44 70.72 28.77 -13.62
CA LEU A 44 69.67 27.76 -13.44
C LEU A 44 69.19 27.26 -14.81
N PRO A 45 69.02 25.94 -15.00
CA PRO A 45 68.47 25.39 -16.24
C PRO A 45 67.14 26.04 -16.66
N PRO A 46 66.88 26.25 -17.97
CA PRO A 46 65.63 26.89 -18.44
C PRO A 46 64.34 26.25 -17.94
N ASP A 47 64.28 24.93 -17.82
CA ASP A 47 63.14 24.18 -17.28
C ASP A 47 62.89 24.47 -15.79
N VAL A 48 63.97 24.56 -15.00
CA VAL A 48 63.91 24.98 -13.59
C VAL A 48 63.40 26.42 -13.50
N LEU A 49 63.86 27.32 -14.38
CA LEU A 49 63.38 28.70 -14.43
C LEU A 49 61.88 28.79 -14.75
N VAL A 50 61.38 27.97 -15.68
CA VAL A 50 59.94 27.89 -15.96
C VAL A 50 59.16 27.37 -14.76
N TYR A 51 59.67 26.33 -14.08
CA TYR A 51 59.06 25.82 -12.85
C TYR A 51 58.97 26.89 -11.76
N LEU A 52 60.07 27.59 -11.48
CA LEU A 52 60.13 28.65 -10.47
C LEU A 52 59.17 29.81 -10.81
N ARG A 53 59.12 30.25 -12.07
CA ARG A 53 58.17 31.27 -12.54
C ARG A 53 56.72 30.79 -12.42
N SER A 54 56.43 29.55 -12.81
CA SER A 54 55.09 28.96 -12.74
C SER A 54 54.58 28.81 -11.30
N ARG A 55 55.50 28.67 -10.32
CA ARG A 55 55.18 28.64 -8.88
C ARG A 55 55.15 30.02 -8.23
N GLY A 56 55.42 31.09 -8.98
CA GLY A 56 55.48 32.46 -8.47
C GLY A 56 56.69 32.76 -7.58
N LEU A 57 57.72 31.90 -7.60
CA LEU A 57 58.94 32.07 -6.81
C LEU A 57 59.90 33.10 -7.43
N ILE A 58 59.78 33.32 -8.74
CA ILE A 58 60.43 34.43 -9.46
C ILE A 58 59.39 35.14 -10.33
N ASN A 59 59.57 36.44 -10.55
CA ASN A 59 58.71 37.25 -11.43
C ASN A 59 59.16 37.15 -12.91
N LYS A 60 58.36 37.74 -13.81
CA LYS A 60 58.64 37.71 -15.26
C LYS A 60 59.97 38.37 -15.59
N GLU A 61 60.29 39.49 -14.93
CA GLU A 61 61.49 40.27 -15.16
C GLU A 61 62.75 39.46 -14.82
N THR A 62 62.76 38.81 -13.65
CA THR A 62 63.86 37.94 -13.21
C THR A 62 64.03 36.75 -14.15
N TYR A 63 62.92 36.13 -14.55
CA TYR A 63 62.95 35.03 -15.52
C TYR A 63 63.58 35.48 -16.85
N MET A 64 63.13 36.62 -17.39
CA MET A 64 63.64 37.15 -18.66
C MET A 64 65.12 37.51 -18.59
N GLN A 65 65.58 38.09 -17.48
CA GLN A 65 66.98 38.42 -17.30
C GLN A 65 67.87 37.17 -17.32
N ILE A 66 67.50 36.13 -16.57
CA ILE A 66 68.30 34.89 -16.53
C ILE A 66 68.24 34.16 -17.89
N MET A 67 67.09 34.16 -18.57
CA MET A 67 66.98 33.60 -19.92
C MET A 67 67.82 34.39 -20.96
N LYS A 68 67.98 35.70 -20.77
CA LYS A 68 68.88 36.53 -21.57
C LYS A 68 70.35 36.21 -21.29
N ASP A 69 70.70 35.92 -20.04
CA ASP A 69 72.06 35.47 -19.66
C ASP A 69 72.40 34.10 -20.27
N TRP A 70 71.38 33.25 -20.50
CA TRP A 70 71.48 32.03 -21.32
C TRP A 70 71.60 32.27 -22.83
N GLY A 71 71.41 33.51 -23.30
CA GLY A 71 71.44 33.89 -24.71
C GLY A 71 70.11 33.74 -25.46
N TYR A 72 68.98 33.53 -24.77
CA TYR A 72 67.66 33.48 -25.41
C TYR A 72 67.05 34.87 -25.58
N SER A 73 66.36 35.08 -26.71
CA SER A 73 65.49 36.24 -26.91
C SER A 73 64.26 36.17 -26.01
N GLU A 74 63.60 37.31 -25.75
CA GLU A 74 62.34 37.34 -24.98
C GLU A 74 61.26 36.43 -25.60
N ALA A 75 61.17 36.41 -26.93
CA ALA A 75 60.24 35.53 -27.65
C ALA A 75 60.52 34.05 -27.40
N ASN A 76 61.79 33.63 -27.42
CA ASN A 76 62.18 32.26 -27.13
C ASN A 76 61.94 31.92 -25.65
N ALA A 77 62.24 32.86 -24.75
CA ALA A 77 61.99 32.69 -23.32
C ALA A 77 60.48 32.52 -23.02
N ASP A 78 59.61 33.35 -23.59
CA ASP A 78 58.16 33.13 -23.46
C ASP A 78 57.73 31.80 -24.10
N GLY A 79 58.34 31.39 -25.22
CA GLY A 79 58.14 30.06 -25.81
C GLY A 79 58.45 28.90 -24.85
N PHE A 80 59.60 28.94 -24.17
CA PHE A 80 59.95 27.97 -23.13
C PHE A 80 58.93 27.97 -21.99
N PHE A 81 58.53 29.16 -21.54
CA PHE A 81 57.53 29.29 -20.47
C PHE A 81 56.20 28.63 -20.86
N TYR A 82 55.63 28.97 -22.02
CA TYR A 82 54.35 28.41 -22.45
C TYR A 82 54.41 26.91 -22.79
N ALA A 83 55.56 26.43 -23.27
CA ALA A 83 55.75 25.01 -23.58
C ALA A 83 55.87 24.13 -22.33
N LEU A 84 56.54 24.63 -21.28
CA LEU A 84 56.83 23.87 -20.05
C LEU A 84 55.89 24.21 -18.89
N GLN A 85 54.99 25.20 -19.05
CA GLN A 85 53.97 25.50 -18.05
C GLN A 85 53.07 24.28 -17.82
N ASN A 86 52.74 24.02 -16.55
CA ASN A 86 51.78 22.97 -16.20
C ASN A 86 50.42 23.24 -16.86
N ARG A 87 49.90 22.23 -17.55
CA ARG A 87 48.59 22.26 -18.21
C ARG A 87 47.68 21.20 -17.58
N PRO A 88 46.36 21.46 -17.44
CA PRO A 88 45.44 20.40 -17.05
C PRO A 88 45.48 19.28 -18.07
N SER A 89 45.23 18.05 -17.63
CA SER A 89 45.06 16.91 -18.54
C SER A 89 43.90 17.16 -19.53
N VAL A 90 43.88 16.42 -20.64
CA VAL A 90 42.79 16.51 -21.64
C VAL A 90 41.40 16.32 -20.99
N SER A 91 41.28 15.36 -20.07
CA SER A 91 40.03 15.10 -19.36
C SER A 91 39.61 16.27 -18.45
N GLU A 92 40.55 16.85 -17.68
CA GLU A 92 40.29 18.02 -16.84
C GLU A 92 39.92 19.25 -17.67
N LEU A 93 40.58 19.44 -18.82
CA LEU A 93 40.30 20.52 -19.76
C LEU A 93 38.87 20.42 -20.30
N ILE A 94 38.50 19.24 -20.83
CA ILE A 94 37.16 18.98 -21.38
C ILE A 94 36.10 19.22 -20.29
N ARG A 95 36.25 18.57 -19.13
CA ARG A 95 35.31 18.68 -18.02
C ARG A 95 35.19 20.12 -17.51
N GLY A 96 36.30 20.84 -17.41
CA GLY A 96 36.34 22.23 -16.96
C GLY A 96 35.63 23.17 -17.93
N ILE A 97 35.88 23.02 -19.24
CA ILE A 97 35.20 23.81 -20.27
C ILE A 97 33.70 23.54 -20.22
N PHE A 98 33.27 22.28 -20.24
CA PHE A 98 31.85 21.91 -20.15
C PHE A 98 31.17 22.50 -18.92
N TYR A 99 31.77 22.34 -17.74
CA TYR A 99 31.18 22.84 -16.51
C TYR A 99 30.99 24.37 -16.49
N LEU A 100 31.91 25.11 -17.11
CA LEU A 100 31.94 26.58 -17.08
C LEU A 100 31.12 27.22 -18.20
N THR A 101 31.03 26.59 -19.37
CA THR A 101 30.50 27.24 -20.58
C THR A 101 29.29 26.56 -21.21
N ALA A 102 29.06 25.28 -20.93
CA ALA A 102 28.01 24.53 -21.60
C ALA A 102 26.60 24.94 -21.12
N LYS A 103 25.72 25.06 -22.12
CA LYS A 103 24.30 25.33 -22.04
C LYS A 103 23.57 24.42 -23.03
N PRO A 104 22.25 24.19 -22.88
CA PRO A 104 21.51 23.29 -23.75
C PRO A 104 21.61 23.64 -25.24
N ASP A 105 21.78 24.92 -25.58
CA ASP A 105 21.77 25.46 -26.94
C ASP A 105 23.17 25.60 -27.58
N ASN A 106 24.26 25.31 -26.86
CA ASN A 106 25.61 25.62 -27.34
C ASN A 106 26.62 24.45 -27.31
N ILE A 107 26.18 23.22 -27.07
CA ILE A 107 27.06 22.06 -26.88
C ILE A 107 28.04 21.86 -28.05
N ASP A 108 27.57 22.00 -29.30
CA ASP A 108 28.44 21.87 -30.47
C ASP A 108 29.52 22.96 -30.53
N THR A 109 29.18 24.18 -30.07
CA THR A 109 30.15 25.28 -29.97
C THR A 109 31.20 25.00 -28.90
N VAL A 110 30.81 24.39 -27.77
CA VAL A 110 31.73 23.96 -26.72
C VAL A 110 32.71 22.90 -27.25
N TRP A 111 32.24 21.94 -28.04
CA TRP A 111 33.13 20.97 -28.70
C TRP A 111 34.11 21.63 -29.68
N GLY A 112 33.65 22.63 -30.43
CA GLY A 112 34.52 23.46 -31.28
C GLY A 112 35.63 24.13 -30.47
N LEU A 113 35.28 24.79 -29.37
CA LEU A 113 36.24 25.43 -28.47
C LEU A 113 37.27 24.44 -27.89
N ILE A 114 36.82 23.25 -27.51
CA ILE A 114 37.71 22.17 -27.03
C ILE A 114 38.71 21.77 -28.12
N ALA A 115 38.25 21.60 -29.37
CA ALA A 115 39.14 21.25 -30.48
C ALA A 115 40.21 22.32 -30.69
N GLU A 116 39.88 23.61 -30.59
CA GLU A 116 40.89 24.70 -30.68
C GLU A 116 41.89 24.62 -29.54
N ARG A 117 41.42 24.36 -28.31
CA ARG A 117 42.26 24.25 -27.13
C ARG A 117 43.19 23.04 -27.17
N LEU A 118 42.75 21.93 -27.77
CA LEU A 118 43.60 20.77 -28.02
C LEU A 118 44.71 21.09 -29.04
N ARG A 119 44.44 21.90 -30.07
CA ARG A 119 45.50 22.34 -30.99
C ARG A 119 46.56 23.20 -30.28
N GLU A 120 46.16 24.05 -29.35
CA GLU A 120 47.10 24.79 -28.49
C GLU A 120 47.96 23.86 -27.60
N TYR A 121 47.46 22.66 -27.31
CA TYR A 121 48.18 21.59 -26.61
C TYR A 121 49.16 20.81 -27.49
N GLY A 122 49.23 21.14 -28.78
CA GLY A 122 50.11 20.49 -29.74
C GLY A 122 49.51 19.26 -30.43
N TYR A 123 48.21 18.99 -30.24
CA TYR A 123 47.51 17.98 -31.02
C TYR A 123 47.29 18.47 -32.46
N THR A 124 47.44 17.57 -33.44
CA THR A 124 47.04 17.85 -34.83
C THR A 124 45.52 17.98 -34.93
N GLU A 125 45.02 18.50 -36.06
CA GLU A 125 43.58 18.60 -36.32
C GLU A 125 42.90 17.22 -36.23
N ASP A 126 43.43 16.21 -36.91
CA ASP A 126 42.93 14.82 -36.84
C ASP A 126 42.92 14.26 -35.41
N GLN A 127 43.94 14.57 -34.60
CA GLN A 127 44.02 14.14 -33.21
C GLN A 127 42.98 14.85 -32.33
N ALA A 128 42.81 16.16 -32.51
CA ALA A 128 41.81 16.93 -31.79
C ALA A 128 40.39 16.46 -32.14
N GLU A 129 40.12 16.17 -33.42
CA GLU A 129 38.86 15.58 -33.86
C GLU A 129 38.64 14.18 -33.26
N LEU A 130 39.64 13.30 -33.32
CA LEU A 130 39.55 11.95 -32.72
C LEU A 130 39.23 12.03 -31.22
N ILE A 131 39.94 12.89 -30.49
CA ILE A 131 39.73 13.08 -29.04
C ILE A 131 38.33 13.62 -28.77
N THR A 132 37.93 14.72 -29.41
CA THR A 132 36.59 15.29 -29.18
C THR A 132 35.49 14.30 -29.48
N ASN A 133 35.56 13.60 -30.62
CA ASN A 133 34.58 12.56 -30.97
C ASN A 133 34.58 11.38 -29.97
N SER A 134 35.72 11.00 -29.40
CA SER A 134 35.78 9.93 -28.38
C SER A 134 35.19 10.32 -27.02
N TYR A 135 35.11 11.63 -26.71
CA TYR A 135 34.55 12.15 -25.46
C TYR A 135 33.11 12.65 -25.60
N LYS A 136 32.59 12.77 -26.82
CA LYS A 136 31.17 13.08 -27.05
C LYS A 136 30.30 12.07 -26.32
N TYR A 137 29.28 12.59 -25.64
CA TYR A 137 28.34 11.74 -24.93
C TYR A 137 27.68 10.77 -25.91
N LEU A 138 27.67 9.49 -25.52
CA LEU A 138 26.97 8.43 -26.22
C LEU A 138 26.17 7.67 -25.16
N PRO A 139 24.84 7.58 -25.30
CA PRO A 139 24.03 6.79 -24.37
C PRO A 139 24.45 5.33 -24.40
N SER A 140 24.38 4.67 -23.25
CA SER A 140 24.63 3.24 -23.18
C SER A 140 23.49 2.46 -23.86
N LEU A 141 23.74 1.20 -24.22
CA LEU A 141 22.67 0.34 -24.72
C LEU A 141 21.51 0.22 -23.72
N ASN A 142 21.80 0.26 -22.42
CA ASN A 142 20.77 0.23 -21.39
C ASN A 142 19.91 1.51 -21.41
N ASP A 143 20.53 2.68 -21.58
CA ASP A 143 19.79 3.95 -21.71
C ASP A 143 18.87 3.91 -22.92
N VAL A 144 19.38 3.47 -24.08
CA VAL A 144 18.59 3.34 -25.31
C VAL A 144 17.43 2.35 -25.14
N LEU A 145 17.68 1.18 -24.55
CA LEU A 145 16.62 0.19 -24.28
C LEU A 145 15.57 0.74 -23.31
N GLN A 146 15.99 1.49 -22.29
CA GLN A 146 15.06 2.14 -21.36
C GLN A 146 14.22 3.22 -22.05
N TRP A 147 14.82 4.02 -22.92
CA TRP A 147 14.11 5.03 -23.70
C TRP A 147 13.10 4.41 -24.67
N MET A 148 13.47 3.31 -25.32
CA MET A 148 12.56 2.53 -26.16
C MET A 148 11.38 2.00 -25.33
N ALA A 149 11.66 1.33 -24.21
CA ALA A 149 10.64 0.74 -23.34
C ALA A 149 9.74 1.78 -22.62
N LYS A 150 10.09 3.05 -22.72
CA LYS A 150 9.36 4.18 -22.13
C LYS A 150 8.83 5.14 -23.19
N GLU A 151 8.80 4.70 -24.45
CA GLU A 151 8.22 5.44 -25.57
C GLU A 151 8.87 6.82 -25.78
N ALA A 152 10.11 7.02 -25.32
CA ALA A 152 10.79 8.32 -25.37
C ALA A 152 11.21 8.74 -26.79
N PHE A 153 11.22 7.78 -27.73
CA PHE A 153 11.43 8.01 -29.15
C PHE A 153 10.13 8.26 -29.94
N GLU A 154 8.98 7.91 -29.36
CA GLU A 154 7.70 7.88 -30.07
C GLU A 154 6.91 9.16 -29.80
N GLU A 155 6.93 10.09 -30.75
CA GLU A 155 6.40 11.44 -30.55
C GLU A 155 4.88 11.47 -30.37
N ASP A 156 4.15 10.49 -30.92
CA ASP A 156 2.72 10.33 -30.68
C ASP A 156 2.42 10.01 -29.21
N MET A 157 3.23 9.15 -28.59
CA MET A 157 3.11 8.81 -27.17
C MET A 157 3.55 9.96 -26.27
N VAL A 158 4.60 10.68 -26.63
CA VAL A 158 5.06 11.87 -25.91
C VAL A 158 3.94 12.90 -25.81
N GLN A 159 3.21 13.14 -26.89
CA GLN A 159 2.09 14.09 -26.91
C GLN A 159 0.88 13.58 -26.10
N VAL A 160 0.50 12.31 -26.27
CA VAL A 160 -0.66 11.74 -25.58
C VAL A 160 -0.45 11.64 -24.06
N LEU A 161 0.77 11.30 -23.63
CA LEU A 161 1.10 11.12 -22.22
C LEU A 161 1.68 12.38 -21.56
N GLY A 162 1.98 13.43 -22.33
CA GLY A 162 2.63 14.64 -21.82
C GLY A 162 4.05 14.36 -21.30
N LEU A 163 4.84 13.53 -21.97
CA LEU A 163 6.13 13.08 -21.42
C LEU A 163 7.19 14.19 -21.30
N ASP A 164 7.01 15.30 -22.03
CA ASP A 164 7.84 16.51 -21.93
C ASP A 164 7.30 17.52 -20.90
N GLU A 165 6.15 17.25 -20.28
CA GLU A 165 5.61 18.12 -19.24
C GLU A 165 6.53 18.19 -18.03
N GLU A 166 6.46 19.32 -17.32
CA GLU A 166 7.23 19.59 -16.10
C GLU A 166 8.76 19.52 -16.25
N LEU A 167 9.30 19.46 -17.48
CA LEU A 167 10.74 19.45 -17.76
C LEU A 167 11.43 20.73 -17.21
N PRO A 168 12.28 20.63 -16.17
CA PRO A 168 12.91 21.80 -15.59
C PRO A 168 14.08 22.28 -16.46
N GLU A 169 14.17 23.58 -16.72
CA GLU A 169 15.33 24.18 -17.41
C GLU A 169 16.65 23.82 -16.70
N LEU A 170 16.62 23.78 -15.36
CA LEU A 170 17.78 23.39 -14.55
C LEU A 170 18.29 21.98 -14.88
N PHE A 171 17.39 21.03 -15.20
CA PHE A 171 17.80 19.69 -15.60
C PHE A 171 18.56 19.73 -16.92
N LEU A 172 18.10 20.50 -17.91
CA LEU A 172 18.79 20.68 -19.19
C LEU A 172 20.16 21.36 -19.00
N GLU A 173 20.25 22.37 -18.12
CA GLU A 173 21.51 23.03 -17.81
C GLU A 173 22.55 22.06 -17.23
N TYR A 174 22.14 21.21 -16.27
CA TYR A 174 23.05 20.21 -15.69
C TYR A 174 23.41 19.12 -16.70
N ALA A 175 22.47 18.67 -17.53
CA ALA A 175 22.73 17.71 -18.60
C ALA A 175 23.77 18.25 -19.60
N ALA A 176 23.63 19.53 -20.01
CA ALA A 176 24.59 20.19 -20.89
C ALA A 176 25.99 20.27 -20.27
N LYS A 177 26.11 20.58 -18.97
CA LYS A 177 27.39 20.58 -18.24
C LYS A 177 28.03 19.19 -18.13
N LEU A 178 27.24 18.12 -18.28
CA LEU A 178 27.72 16.75 -18.37
C LEU A 178 28.04 16.33 -19.82
N GLY A 179 27.85 17.22 -20.79
CA GLY A 179 28.07 16.96 -22.21
C GLY A 179 26.93 16.19 -22.89
N VAL A 180 25.77 16.04 -22.23
CA VAL A 180 24.60 15.35 -22.78
C VAL A 180 23.85 16.28 -23.74
N PRO A 181 23.63 15.89 -25.01
CA PRO A 181 22.84 16.66 -25.96
C PRO A 181 21.42 16.95 -25.46
N PRO A 182 20.81 18.10 -25.81
CA PRO A 182 19.50 18.48 -25.30
C PRO A 182 18.39 17.49 -25.68
N GLU A 183 18.48 16.84 -26.84
CA GLU A 183 17.56 15.79 -27.26
C GLU A 183 17.68 14.51 -26.40
N ASP A 184 18.90 14.12 -26.01
CA ASP A 184 19.12 12.96 -25.15
C ASP A 184 18.71 13.27 -23.71
N ALA A 185 18.95 14.49 -23.24
CA ALA A 185 18.43 14.97 -21.97
C ALA A 185 16.89 14.87 -21.95
N ARG A 186 16.20 15.32 -23.02
CA ARG A 186 14.75 15.13 -23.15
C ARG A 186 14.34 13.66 -23.13
N ARG A 187 15.09 12.74 -23.75
CA ARG A 187 14.79 11.31 -23.69
C ARG A 187 14.93 10.74 -22.28
N PHE A 188 15.95 11.16 -21.54
CA PHE A 188 16.07 10.82 -20.12
C PHE A 188 14.86 11.30 -19.33
N TRP A 189 14.39 12.53 -19.59
CA TRP A 189 13.17 13.04 -18.98
C TRP A 189 11.96 12.21 -19.42
N ARG A 190 11.70 12.01 -20.70
CA ARG A 190 10.56 11.20 -21.16
C ARG A 190 10.54 9.80 -20.53
N ALA A 191 11.71 9.20 -20.30
CA ALA A 191 11.84 7.88 -19.67
C ALA A 191 11.86 7.86 -18.12
N HIS A 192 11.81 9.04 -17.47
CA HIS A 192 11.87 9.15 -16.00
C HIS A 192 10.53 8.80 -15.34
N TRP A 193 9.42 8.91 -16.07
CA TRP A 193 8.08 8.71 -15.53
C TRP A 193 7.82 7.26 -15.09
N SER A 194 7.10 7.13 -13.97
CA SER A 194 6.65 5.84 -13.47
C SER A 194 5.40 5.39 -14.23
N THR A 195 5.42 4.17 -14.75
CA THR A 195 4.25 3.59 -15.43
C THR A 195 3.24 3.12 -14.38
N ILE A 196 1.94 3.39 -14.60
CA ILE A 196 0.87 2.85 -13.75
C ILE A 196 0.74 1.33 -13.92
N GLY A 197 0.32 0.63 -12.87
CA GLY A 197 0.09 -0.81 -12.92
C GLY A 197 -1.25 -1.18 -13.58
N PHE A 198 -1.35 -2.42 -14.07
CA PHE A 198 -2.57 -2.95 -14.68
C PHE A 198 -3.82 -2.80 -13.79
N SER A 199 -3.70 -3.14 -12.50
CA SER A 199 -4.82 -3.01 -11.55
C SER A 199 -5.28 -1.57 -11.37
N GLN A 200 -4.36 -0.60 -11.38
CA GLN A 200 -4.70 0.82 -11.28
C GLN A 200 -5.41 1.29 -12.54
N MET A 201 -4.96 0.85 -13.72
CA MET A 201 -5.61 1.15 -15.00
C MET A 201 -7.03 0.52 -15.07
N ALA A 202 -7.19 -0.74 -14.66
CA ALA A 202 -8.48 -1.41 -14.60
C ALA A 202 -9.44 -0.74 -13.62
N GLU A 203 -8.96 -0.30 -12.45
CA GLU A 203 -9.77 0.44 -11.50
C GLU A 203 -10.20 1.81 -12.05
N ALA A 204 -9.29 2.54 -12.69
CA ALA A 204 -9.60 3.80 -13.36
C ALA A 204 -10.69 3.58 -14.43
N PHE A 205 -10.51 2.58 -15.29
CA PHE A 205 -11.49 2.19 -16.31
C PHE A 205 -12.89 1.98 -15.72
N HIS A 206 -12.98 1.23 -14.61
CA HIS A 206 -14.27 0.97 -13.97
C HIS A 206 -14.90 2.19 -13.30
N ARG A 207 -14.09 3.07 -12.69
CA ARG A 207 -14.60 4.31 -12.08
C ARG A 207 -15.11 5.28 -13.16
N TYR A 208 -14.38 5.44 -14.27
CA TYR A 208 -14.78 6.31 -15.38
C TYR A 208 -16.06 5.82 -16.05
N ARG A 209 -16.17 4.52 -16.38
CA ARG A 209 -17.41 3.99 -16.98
C ARG A 209 -18.62 4.10 -16.03
N ALA A 210 -18.42 3.94 -14.72
CA ALA A 210 -19.51 4.11 -13.74
C ALA A 210 -20.00 5.57 -13.67
N LYS A 211 -19.08 6.54 -13.76
CA LYS A 211 -19.41 7.97 -13.87
C LYS A 211 -20.14 8.26 -15.18
N ALA A 212 -19.64 7.75 -16.31
CA ALA A 212 -20.25 7.91 -17.62
C ALA A 212 -21.65 7.29 -17.71
N TYR A 213 -21.88 6.17 -17.03
CA TYR A 213 -23.22 5.57 -16.91
C TYR A 213 -24.23 6.54 -16.31
N LYS A 214 -23.89 7.18 -15.18
CA LYS A 214 -24.76 8.19 -14.55
C LYS A 214 -24.99 9.42 -15.43
N GLN A 215 -24.05 9.73 -16.32
CA GLN A 215 -24.11 10.89 -17.22
C GLN A 215 -24.78 10.57 -18.57
N GLY A 216 -25.16 9.31 -18.83
CA GLY A 216 -25.73 8.89 -20.11
C GLY A 216 -24.71 8.81 -21.25
N THR A 217 -23.41 8.83 -20.95
CA THR A 217 -22.31 8.82 -21.94
C THR A 217 -21.55 7.49 -21.99
N TYR A 218 -22.07 6.42 -21.36
CA TYR A 218 -21.39 5.14 -21.19
C TYR A 218 -20.74 4.58 -22.46
N ASN A 219 -21.50 4.45 -23.56
CA ASN A 219 -20.99 3.89 -24.81
C ASN A 219 -19.99 4.81 -25.52
N TYR A 220 -20.11 6.12 -25.32
CA TYR A 220 -19.13 7.08 -25.84
C TYR A 220 -17.80 6.92 -25.10
N GLU A 221 -17.86 6.86 -23.77
CA GLU A 221 -16.68 6.66 -22.92
C GLU A 221 -15.97 5.35 -23.27
N LEU A 222 -16.70 4.23 -23.40
CA LEU A 222 -16.09 2.94 -23.76
C LEU A 222 -15.27 2.99 -25.06
N ARG A 223 -15.73 3.72 -26.09
CA ARG A 223 -14.97 3.89 -27.33
C ARG A 223 -13.69 4.69 -27.13
N GLN A 224 -13.67 5.68 -26.23
CA GLN A 224 -12.45 6.43 -25.92
C GLN A 224 -11.43 5.53 -25.22
N TRP A 225 -11.90 4.64 -24.35
CA TRP A 225 -11.03 3.71 -23.62
C TRP A 225 -10.33 2.68 -24.51
N GLU A 226 -10.84 2.38 -25.71
CA GLU A 226 -10.11 1.54 -26.68
C GLU A 226 -8.74 2.15 -27.02
N THR A 227 -8.68 3.46 -27.22
CA THR A 227 -7.43 4.18 -27.44
C THR A 227 -6.56 4.22 -26.17
N TYR A 228 -7.16 4.46 -25.00
CA TYR A 228 -6.40 4.50 -23.75
C TYR A 228 -5.78 3.14 -23.39
N TRP A 229 -6.46 2.04 -23.71
CA TRP A 229 -5.89 0.70 -23.55
C TRP A 229 -4.69 0.48 -24.47
N ASP A 230 -4.75 0.91 -25.73
CA ASP A 230 -3.62 0.77 -26.66
C ASP A 230 -2.38 1.53 -26.18
N VAL A 231 -2.56 2.79 -25.76
CA VAL A 231 -1.52 3.64 -25.16
C VAL A 231 -0.93 2.96 -23.91
N PHE A 232 -1.79 2.49 -23.00
CA PHE A 232 -1.33 1.82 -21.78
C PHE A 232 -0.56 0.54 -22.08
N TYR A 233 -1.03 -0.31 -23.00
CA TYR A 233 -0.35 -1.56 -23.35
C TYR A 233 0.99 -1.35 -24.04
N ARG A 234 1.16 -0.25 -24.78
CA ARG A 234 2.47 0.20 -25.28
C ARG A 234 3.39 0.55 -24.11
N GLN A 235 2.93 1.43 -23.20
CA GLN A 235 3.71 1.90 -22.05
C GLN A 235 4.16 0.80 -21.06
N ILE A 236 3.40 -0.30 -20.93
CA ILE A 236 3.78 -1.46 -20.10
C ILE A 236 4.47 -2.59 -20.90
N GLU A 237 4.80 -2.35 -22.17
CA GLU A 237 5.45 -3.33 -23.05
C GLU A 237 4.67 -4.64 -23.18
N ALA A 238 3.33 -4.58 -23.18
CA ALA A 238 2.48 -5.76 -23.29
C ALA A 238 2.38 -6.23 -24.76
N PRO A 239 2.84 -7.46 -25.08
CA PRO A 239 2.72 -8.01 -26.42
C PRO A 239 1.27 -8.03 -26.89
N ARG A 240 1.04 -7.71 -28.17
CA ARG A 240 -0.31 -7.65 -28.77
C ARG A 240 -1.15 -8.90 -28.49
N PHE A 241 -0.50 -10.07 -28.47
CA PHE A 241 -1.12 -11.35 -28.14
C PHE A 241 -1.90 -11.33 -26.81
N TYR A 242 -1.38 -10.68 -25.77
CA TYR A 242 -2.00 -10.67 -24.44
C TYR A 242 -3.02 -9.56 -24.23
N ARG A 243 -3.08 -8.54 -25.09
CA ARG A 243 -3.86 -7.33 -24.82
C ARG A 243 -5.35 -7.61 -24.64
N GLU A 244 -5.94 -8.43 -25.52
CA GLU A 244 -7.36 -8.80 -25.42
C GLU A 244 -7.63 -9.67 -24.18
N MET A 245 -6.74 -10.60 -23.87
CA MET A 245 -6.84 -11.45 -22.67
C MET A 245 -6.75 -10.63 -21.38
N LEU A 246 -5.87 -9.64 -21.33
CA LEU A 246 -5.74 -8.73 -20.20
C LEU A 246 -6.99 -7.86 -20.06
N THR A 247 -7.51 -7.29 -21.16
CA THR A 247 -8.72 -6.47 -21.12
C THR A 247 -9.93 -7.28 -20.63
N SER A 248 -10.08 -8.53 -21.05
CA SER A 248 -11.23 -9.36 -20.67
C SER A 248 -11.28 -9.66 -19.18
N ILE A 249 -10.13 -9.87 -18.52
CA ILE A 249 -10.05 -10.14 -17.08
C ILE A 249 -10.27 -8.90 -16.20
N THR A 250 -10.42 -7.70 -16.80
CA THR A 250 -10.82 -6.52 -16.02
C THR A 250 -12.22 -6.69 -15.45
N TYR A 251 -13.13 -7.38 -16.15
CA TYR A 251 -14.51 -7.53 -15.71
C TYR A 251 -14.67 -8.65 -14.70
N ASN A 252 -15.36 -8.36 -13.60
CA ASN A 252 -15.77 -9.40 -12.66
C ASN A 252 -16.80 -10.32 -13.32
N VAL A 253 -16.63 -11.62 -13.13
CA VAL A 253 -17.65 -12.61 -13.44
C VAL A 253 -18.75 -12.56 -12.39
N ILE A 254 -20.02 -12.67 -12.80
CA ILE A 254 -21.17 -12.75 -11.89
C ILE A 254 -20.92 -13.89 -10.90
N THR A 255 -21.23 -13.72 -9.61
CA THR A 255 -20.98 -14.76 -8.60
C THR A 255 -21.86 -15.98 -8.82
N ARG A 256 -21.42 -17.16 -8.37
CA ARG A 256 -22.21 -18.41 -8.48
C ARG A 256 -23.61 -18.27 -7.89
N VAL A 257 -23.71 -17.57 -6.76
CA VAL A 257 -24.98 -17.37 -6.04
C VAL A 257 -25.91 -16.47 -6.83
N ASP A 258 -25.40 -15.36 -7.36
CA ASP A 258 -26.23 -14.42 -8.12
C ASP A 258 -26.61 -14.97 -9.49
N ALA A 259 -25.70 -15.68 -10.17
CA ALA A 259 -26.00 -16.36 -11.43
C ALA A 259 -27.13 -17.39 -11.25
N ARG A 260 -27.08 -18.20 -10.19
CA ARG A 260 -28.15 -19.13 -9.85
C ARG A 260 -29.48 -18.41 -9.62
N ARG A 261 -29.49 -17.32 -8.83
CA ARG A 261 -30.71 -16.54 -8.57
C ARG A 261 -31.28 -15.93 -9.86
N MET A 262 -30.42 -15.43 -10.74
CA MET A 262 -30.82 -14.88 -12.03
C MET A 262 -31.47 -15.95 -12.91
N TYR A 263 -30.94 -17.18 -12.92
CA TYR A 263 -31.58 -18.31 -13.58
C TYR A 263 -32.94 -18.66 -12.94
N GLU A 264 -33.02 -18.79 -11.62
CA GLU A 264 -34.27 -19.08 -10.88
C GLU A 264 -35.35 -18.01 -11.13
N MET A 265 -34.95 -16.78 -11.42
CA MET A 265 -35.84 -15.65 -11.75
C MET A 265 -36.12 -15.51 -13.25
N GLY A 266 -35.55 -16.36 -14.11
CA GLY A 266 -35.75 -16.35 -15.56
C GLY A 266 -34.98 -15.26 -16.32
N PHE A 267 -33.96 -14.64 -15.71
CA PHE A 267 -33.07 -13.69 -16.38
C PHE A 267 -31.95 -14.36 -17.17
N LEU A 268 -31.64 -15.63 -16.87
CA LEU A 268 -30.66 -16.44 -17.58
C LEU A 268 -31.30 -17.73 -18.03
N ASP A 269 -30.92 -18.20 -19.20
CA ASP A 269 -31.13 -19.60 -19.57
C ASP A 269 -30.04 -20.52 -18.99
N LYS A 270 -30.18 -21.83 -19.25
CA LYS A 270 -29.25 -22.84 -18.72
C LYS A 270 -27.87 -22.74 -19.36
N ASP A 271 -27.78 -22.39 -20.64
CA ASP A 271 -26.52 -22.30 -21.37
C ASP A 271 -25.75 -21.07 -20.91
N GLU A 272 -26.43 -19.93 -20.69
CA GLU A 272 -25.88 -18.73 -20.09
C GLU A 272 -25.38 -18.97 -18.66
N LEU A 273 -26.17 -19.68 -17.82
CA LEU A 273 -25.74 -20.09 -16.48
C LEU A 273 -24.46 -20.94 -16.52
N THR A 274 -24.41 -21.90 -17.44
CA THR A 274 -23.25 -22.78 -17.65
C THR A 274 -22.02 -21.98 -18.09
N ALA A 275 -22.18 -21.04 -19.02
CA ALA A 275 -21.10 -20.17 -19.49
C ALA A 275 -20.52 -19.32 -18.36
N ILE A 276 -21.37 -18.80 -17.46
CA ILE A 276 -20.92 -18.05 -16.27
C ILE A 276 -20.10 -18.96 -15.34
N TYR A 277 -20.53 -20.19 -15.08
CA TYR A 277 -19.74 -21.13 -14.28
C TYR A 277 -18.38 -21.44 -14.92
N ILE A 278 -18.32 -21.63 -16.24
CA ILE A 278 -17.05 -21.81 -16.95
C ILE A 278 -16.16 -20.57 -16.78
N ALA A 279 -16.71 -19.36 -16.94
CA ALA A 279 -15.97 -18.11 -16.76
C ALA A 279 -15.44 -17.93 -15.31
N GLN A 280 -16.10 -18.50 -14.30
CA GLN A 280 -15.60 -18.55 -12.92
C GLN A 280 -14.44 -19.53 -12.72
N GLY A 281 -14.12 -20.36 -13.71
CA GLY A 281 -13.04 -21.33 -13.68
C GLY A 281 -13.48 -22.78 -13.43
N TYR A 282 -14.78 -23.09 -13.44
CA TYR A 282 -15.24 -24.48 -13.40
C TYR A 282 -14.93 -25.18 -14.72
N THR A 283 -14.67 -26.49 -14.65
CA THR A 283 -14.58 -27.31 -15.86
C THR A 283 -15.92 -27.33 -16.58
N LYS A 284 -15.92 -27.60 -17.89
CA LYS A 284 -17.16 -27.74 -18.67
C LYS A 284 -18.12 -28.76 -18.02
N GLU A 285 -17.58 -29.91 -17.62
CA GLU A 285 -18.34 -31.02 -17.03
C GLU A 285 -18.99 -30.63 -15.69
N ASP A 286 -18.24 -29.93 -14.82
CA ASP A 286 -18.78 -29.46 -13.54
C ASP A 286 -19.81 -28.35 -13.72
N ALA A 287 -19.54 -27.42 -14.64
CA ALA A 287 -20.46 -26.34 -14.98
C ALA A 287 -21.80 -26.88 -15.50
N GLU A 288 -21.76 -27.85 -16.42
CA GLU A 288 -22.96 -28.51 -16.96
C GLU A 288 -23.75 -29.23 -15.84
N ARG A 289 -23.07 -30.01 -14.99
CA ARG A 289 -23.71 -30.67 -13.83
C ARG A 289 -24.35 -29.69 -12.86
N MET A 290 -23.67 -28.58 -12.59
CA MET A 290 -24.19 -27.54 -11.69
C MET A 290 -25.43 -26.87 -12.29
N SER A 291 -25.42 -26.56 -13.58
CA SER A 291 -26.57 -25.99 -14.27
C SER A 291 -27.73 -26.98 -14.39
N ASP A 292 -27.46 -28.26 -14.63
CA ASP A 292 -28.46 -29.35 -14.60
C ASP A 292 -29.14 -29.44 -13.24
N TRP A 293 -28.34 -29.44 -12.17
CA TRP A 293 -28.86 -29.47 -10.80
C TRP A 293 -29.73 -28.26 -10.48
N VAL A 294 -29.30 -27.04 -10.85
CA VAL A 294 -30.10 -25.83 -10.65
C VAL A 294 -31.38 -25.86 -11.47
N SER A 295 -31.33 -26.31 -12.73
CA SER A 295 -32.50 -26.48 -13.61
C SER A 295 -33.51 -27.45 -13.02
N TRP A 296 -33.05 -28.65 -12.63
CA TRP A 296 -33.87 -29.66 -11.97
C TRP A 296 -34.50 -29.13 -10.68
N TYR A 297 -33.71 -28.44 -9.85
CA TYR A 297 -34.19 -27.84 -8.61
C TYR A 297 -35.25 -26.77 -8.87
N THR A 298 -35.09 -25.94 -9.90
CA THR A 298 -36.05 -24.86 -10.22
C THR A 298 -37.36 -25.44 -10.75
N GLN A 299 -37.29 -26.36 -11.72
CA GLN A 299 -38.47 -26.99 -12.35
C GLN A 299 -39.30 -27.79 -11.34
N ARG A 300 -38.63 -28.52 -10.43
CA ARG A 300 -39.31 -29.30 -9.39
C ARG A 300 -40.15 -28.45 -8.44
N TYR A 301 -39.80 -27.16 -8.26
CA TYR A 301 -40.52 -26.25 -7.37
C TYR A 301 -41.55 -25.37 -8.09
N ASP A 302 -41.54 -25.29 -9.43
CA ASP A 302 -42.61 -24.63 -10.19
C ASP A 302 -43.83 -25.55 -10.44
N GLU A 303 -43.67 -26.88 -10.42
CA GLU A 303 -44.78 -27.84 -10.59
C GLU A 303 -45.62 -28.07 -9.32
N GLU A 304 -45.09 -27.78 -8.13
CA GLU A 304 -45.81 -27.88 -6.86
C GLU A 304 -45.72 -26.53 -6.13
N ASP A 305 -46.83 -25.78 -6.12
CA ASP A 305 -46.97 -24.48 -5.47
C ASP A 305 -46.89 -24.59 -3.93
N LEU A 306 -45.69 -24.94 -3.45
CA LEU A 306 -45.31 -25.09 -2.04
C LEU A 306 -44.23 -24.07 -1.68
N ARG A 307 -44.06 -23.02 -2.49
CA ARG A 307 -43.14 -21.92 -2.19
C ARG A 307 -43.46 -21.35 -0.81
N GLY A 308 -42.57 -21.60 0.14
CA GLY A 308 -42.68 -21.12 1.53
C GLY A 308 -43.25 -22.12 2.53
N LEU A 309 -43.69 -23.33 2.13
CA LEU A 309 -44.10 -24.36 3.08
C LEU A 309 -42.85 -25.01 3.69
N THR A 310 -42.47 -24.57 4.89
CA THR A 310 -41.37 -25.18 5.65
C THR A 310 -41.89 -26.32 6.53
N LYS A 311 -40.99 -27.20 7.00
CA LYS A 311 -41.30 -28.19 8.04
C LYS A 311 -42.06 -27.57 9.22
N SER A 312 -41.64 -26.39 9.68
CA SER A 312 -42.28 -25.70 10.80
C SER A 312 -43.73 -25.28 10.48
N ASN A 313 -44.01 -24.88 9.24
CA ASN A 313 -45.39 -24.57 8.83
C ASN A 313 -46.27 -25.82 8.89
N VAL A 314 -45.77 -26.97 8.42
CA VAL A 314 -46.50 -28.25 8.45
C VAL A 314 -46.71 -28.73 9.89
N GLU A 315 -45.68 -28.65 10.75
CA GLU A 315 -45.82 -28.95 12.18
C GLU A 315 -46.87 -28.06 12.87
N ASN A 316 -46.91 -26.77 12.55
CA ASN A 316 -47.88 -25.85 13.13
C ASN A 316 -49.31 -26.14 12.66
N LEU A 317 -49.52 -26.45 11.38
CA LEU A 317 -50.83 -26.87 10.87
C LEU A 317 -51.36 -28.09 11.65
N TYR A 318 -50.47 -29.06 11.92
CA TYR A 318 -50.83 -30.24 12.70
C TYR A 318 -51.05 -29.93 14.18
N LYS A 319 -50.18 -29.13 14.82
CA LYS A 319 -50.36 -28.67 16.21
C LYS A 319 -51.68 -27.94 16.44
N TYR A 320 -52.13 -27.17 15.44
CA TYR A 320 -53.41 -26.44 15.48
C TYR A 320 -54.62 -27.31 15.09
N GLY A 321 -54.41 -28.59 14.75
CA GLY A 321 -55.47 -29.51 14.35
C GLY A 321 -56.09 -29.18 13.00
N LEU A 322 -55.39 -28.41 12.15
CA LEU A 322 -55.86 -28.03 10.81
C LEU A 322 -55.62 -29.12 9.77
N ILE A 323 -54.73 -30.07 10.07
CA ILE A 323 -54.43 -31.23 9.23
C ILE A 323 -54.33 -32.49 10.10
N ASN A 324 -54.62 -33.64 9.49
CA ASN A 324 -54.54 -34.96 10.13
C ASN A 324 -53.18 -35.67 9.87
N ASP A 325 -53.00 -36.87 10.45
CA ASP A 325 -51.78 -37.69 10.33
C ASP A 325 -51.36 -37.93 8.87
N HIS A 326 -52.33 -38.32 8.03
CA HIS A 326 -52.09 -38.63 6.62
C HIS A 326 -51.70 -37.36 5.86
N GLU A 327 -52.43 -36.25 6.06
CA GLU A 327 -52.14 -34.96 5.45
C GLU A 327 -50.77 -34.41 5.87
N TYR A 328 -50.38 -34.59 7.14
CA TYR A 328 -49.04 -34.24 7.62
C TYR A 328 -47.96 -35.04 6.90
N GLN A 329 -48.11 -36.37 6.82
CA GLN A 329 -47.15 -37.23 6.13
C GLN A 329 -47.04 -36.89 4.64
N GLU A 330 -48.15 -36.63 3.97
CA GLU A 330 -48.16 -36.23 2.56
C GLU A 330 -47.51 -34.86 2.33
N LEU A 331 -47.79 -33.85 3.16
CA LEU A 331 -47.13 -32.55 3.05
C LEU A 331 -45.63 -32.65 3.35
N MET A 332 -45.22 -33.46 4.33
CA MET A 332 -43.82 -33.71 4.63
C MET A 332 -43.08 -34.39 3.47
N LYS A 333 -43.73 -35.34 2.77
CA LYS A 333 -43.17 -35.95 1.56
C LYS A 333 -43.01 -34.93 0.44
N LYS A 334 -44.02 -34.08 0.22
CA LYS A 334 -43.99 -33.05 -0.81
C LYS A 334 -42.87 -32.02 -0.60
N ILE A 335 -42.60 -31.64 0.66
CA ILE A 335 -41.46 -30.75 0.99
C ILE A 335 -40.10 -31.48 1.09
N GLY A 336 -40.03 -32.76 0.70
CA GLY A 336 -38.78 -33.49 0.48
C GLY A 336 -38.33 -34.46 1.58
N TYR A 337 -39.16 -34.77 2.57
CA TYR A 337 -38.83 -35.80 3.58
C TYR A 337 -39.21 -37.20 3.09
N GLY A 338 -38.35 -38.20 3.35
CA GLY A 338 -38.66 -39.60 3.07
C GLY A 338 -39.85 -40.09 3.90
N ALA A 339 -40.56 -41.12 3.42
CA ALA A 339 -41.78 -41.65 4.06
C ALA A 339 -41.55 -42.04 5.53
N GLU A 340 -40.47 -42.77 5.81
CA GLU A 340 -40.09 -43.19 7.17
C GLU A 340 -39.75 -41.98 8.05
N THR A 341 -39.04 -40.98 7.50
CA THR A 341 -38.69 -39.75 8.23
C THR A 341 -39.92 -38.90 8.55
N ALA A 342 -40.91 -38.84 7.65
CA ALA A 342 -42.17 -38.15 7.88
C ALA A 342 -42.97 -38.78 9.02
N GLU A 343 -42.97 -40.11 9.10
CA GLU A 343 -43.60 -40.88 10.18
C GLU A 343 -42.92 -40.64 11.53
N TYR A 344 -41.60 -40.80 11.62
CA TYR A 344 -40.88 -40.48 12.86
C TYR A 344 -41.07 -39.02 13.30
N SER A 345 -41.13 -38.08 12.35
CA SER A 345 -41.37 -36.67 12.66
C SER A 345 -42.76 -36.44 13.25
N LEU A 346 -43.78 -37.16 12.76
CA LEU A 346 -45.14 -37.08 13.26
C LEU A 346 -45.22 -37.65 14.68
N ASP A 347 -44.59 -38.79 14.94
CA ASP A 347 -44.58 -39.41 16.26
C ASP A 347 -43.91 -38.51 17.31
N LEU A 348 -42.74 -37.95 16.97
CA LEU A 348 -42.05 -37.00 17.82
C LEU A 348 -42.92 -35.76 18.10
N LEU A 349 -43.60 -35.24 17.08
CA LEU A 349 -44.49 -34.09 17.21
C LEU A 349 -45.67 -34.39 18.14
N LYS A 350 -46.30 -35.56 17.99
CA LYS A 350 -47.39 -36.05 18.86
C LYS A 350 -46.91 -36.18 20.31
N SER A 351 -45.73 -36.76 20.54
CA SER A 351 -45.12 -36.83 21.87
C SER A 351 -44.89 -35.44 22.48
N ASN A 352 -44.39 -34.49 21.69
CA ASN A 352 -44.17 -33.12 22.15
C ASN A 352 -45.48 -32.42 22.52
N ILE A 353 -46.51 -32.50 21.66
CA ILE A 353 -47.85 -31.95 21.92
C ILE A 353 -48.44 -32.56 23.20
N PHE A 354 -48.32 -33.88 23.37
CA PHE A 354 -48.77 -34.57 24.58
C PHE A 354 -48.06 -34.03 25.82
N MET A 355 -46.73 -33.93 25.79
CA MET A 355 -45.94 -33.44 26.92
C MET A 355 -46.21 -31.97 27.26
N GLU A 356 -46.38 -31.11 26.25
CA GLU A 356 -46.75 -29.70 26.44
C GLU A 356 -48.13 -29.57 27.12
N ASN A 357 -49.13 -30.31 26.62
CA ASN A 357 -50.48 -30.33 27.20
C ASN A 357 -50.50 -30.91 28.61
N PHE A 358 -49.75 -31.98 28.86
CA PHE A 358 -49.60 -32.59 30.18
C PHE A 358 -49.00 -31.59 31.17
N LYS A 359 -47.86 -30.96 30.83
CA LYS A 359 -47.21 -29.94 31.67
C LYS A 359 -48.13 -28.75 31.94
N ALA A 360 -48.83 -28.23 30.93
CA ALA A 360 -49.74 -27.10 31.10
C ALA A 360 -50.88 -27.44 32.09
N ARG A 361 -51.44 -28.65 32.01
CA ARG A 361 -52.48 -29.11 32.93
C ARG A 361 -51.94 -29.35 34.35
N VAL A 362 -50.74 -29.91 34.48
CA VAL A 362 -50.03 -30.02 35.77
C VAL A 362 -49.84 -28.64 36.40
N ASP A 363 -49.41 -27.64 35.63
CA ASP A 363 -49.21 -26.27 36.12
C ASP A 363 -50.52 -25.63 36.60
N VAL A 364 -51.64 -25.90 35.94
CA VAL A 364 -52.98 -25.48 36.41
C VAL A 364 -53.29 -26.12 37.77
N ILE A 365 -53.00 -27.41 37.95
CA ILE A 365 -53.21 -28.10 39.24
C ILE A 365 -52.29 -27.50 40.31
N LYS A 366 -51.01 -27.28 40.01
CA LYS A 366 -50.04 -26.61 40.89
C LYS A 366 -50.58 -25.25 41.35
N LYS A 367 -51.01 -24.41 40.42
CA LYS A 367 -51.57 -23.06 40.71
C LYS A 367 -52.81 -23.13 41.59
N LYS A 368 -53.72 -24.09 41.36
CA LYS A 368 -54.91 -24.26 42.20
C LYS A 368 -54.54 -24.69 43.61
N TYR A 369 -53.61 -25.62 43.74
CA TYR A 369 -53.11 -26.09 45.03
C TYR A 369 -52.38 -24.99 45.83
N LEU A 370 -51.45 -24.26 45.21
CA LEU A 370 -50.75 -23.13 45.86
C LEU A 370 -51.69 -22.01 46.31
N LYS A 371 -52.82 -21.81 45.61
CA LYS A 371 -53.86 -20.85 45.99
C LYS A 371 -54.85 -21.38 47.04
N GLY A 372 -54.64 -22.60 47.56
CA GLY A 372 -55.52 -23.24 48.53
C GLY A 372 -56.87 -23.69 47.96
N LEU A 373 -57.04 -23.71 46.63
CA LEU A 373 -58.26 -24.18 45.97
C LEU A 373 -58.34 -25.72 45.90
N LEU A 374 -57.23 -26.41 46.18
CA LEU A 374 -57.14 -27.87 46.28
C LEU A 374 -56.39 -28.25 47.56
N THR A 375 -56.85 -29.30 48.24
CA THR A 375 -56.06 -29.98 49.27
C THR A 375 -54.93 -30.82 48.63
N ALA A 376 -53.95 -31.25 49.43
CA ALA A 376 -52.88 -32.13 48.95
C ALA A 376 -53.43 -33.43 48.34
N ASP A 377 -54.44 -34.04 48.97
CA ASP A 377 -55.11 -35.23 48.45
C ASP A 377 -55.85 -34.96 47.13
N GLN A 378 -56.53 -33.81 47.01
CA GLN A 378 -57.21 -33.42 45.78
C GLN A 378 -56.23 -33.11 44.64
N ALA A 379 -55.07 -32.51 44.95
CA ALA A 379 -54.02 -32.25 43.97
C ALA A 379 -53.38 -33.55 43.48
N ARG A 380 -53.03 -34.47 44.38
CA ARG A 380 -52.55 -35.82 44.03
C ARG A 380 -53.55 -36.57 43.15
N HIS A 381 -54.82 -36.60 43.57
CA HIS A 381 -55.87 -37.26 42.82
C HIS A 381 -56.04 -36.64 41.42
N SER A 382 -55.97 -35.31 41.31
CA SER A 382 -56.06 -34.62 40.02
C SER A 382 -54.87 -34.93 39.10
N LEU A 383 -53.66 -35.10 39.64
CA LEU A 383 -52.47 -35.48 38.85
C LEU A 383 -52.54 -36.94 38.38
N VAL A 384 -52.98 -37.85 39.26
CA VAL A 384 -53.17 -39.27 38.90
C VAL A 384 -54.28 -39.40 37.85
N GLN A 385 -55.39 -38.67 37.97
CA GLN A 385 -56.43 -38.60 36.93
C GLN A 385 -55.92 -38.01 35.61
N LEU A 386 -54.89 -37.17 35.65
CA LEU A 386 -54.21 -36.64 34.48
C LEU A 386 -53.31 -37.67 33.76
N GLY A 387 -53.10 -38.84 34.38
CA GLY A 387 -52.21 -39.89 33.90
C GLY A 387 -50.79 -39.84 34.49
N ALA A 388 -50.56 -39.05 35.55
CA ALA A 388 -49.29 -39.08 36.26
C ALA A 388 -49.14 -40.36 37.11
N ASP A 389 -47.91 -40.85 37.24
CA ASP A 389 -47.59 -41.93 38.19
C ASP A 389 -47.89 -41.47 39.63
N ALA A 390 -48.36 -42.40 40.47
CA ALA A 390 -48.78 -42.10 41.84
C ALA A 390 -47.62 -41.62 42.72
N THR A 391 -46.43 -42.19 42.52
CA THR A 391 -45.19 -41.80 43.23
C THR A 391 -44.80 -40.40 42.83
N TRP A 392 -44.78 -40.13 41.51
CA TRP A 392 -44.46 -38.81 40.98
C TRP A 392 -45.46 -37.74 41.44
N ALA A 393 -46.76 -38.07 41.48
CA ALA A 393 -47.79 -37.14 41.94
C ALA A 393 -47.60 -36.75 43.41
N ASP A 394 -47.17 -37.69 44.26
CA ASP A 394 -46.86 -37.43 45.66
C ASP A 394 -45.59 -36.58 45.83
N GLU A 395 -44.53 -36.89 45.09
CA GLU A 395 -43.30 -36.08 45.05
C GLU A 395 -43.57 -34.65 44.57
N ALA A 396 -44.37 -34.48 43.51
CA ALA A 396 -44.73 -33.19 42.95
C ALA A 396 -45.52 -32.34 43.95
N VAL A 397 -46.55 -32.90 44.60
CA VAL A 397 -47.36 -32.18 45.60
C VAL A 397 -46.54 -31.87 46.85
N THR A 398 -45.67 -32.78 47.30
CA THR A 398 -44.76 -32.53 48.43
C THR A 398 -43.82 -31.36 48.14
N SER A 399 -43.26 -31.30 46.93
CA SER A 399 -42.46 -30.15 46.47
C SER A 399 -43.29 -28.86 46.46
N TRP A 400 -44.55 -28.92 46.08
CA TRP A 400 -45.40 -27.72 46.08
C TRP A 400 -45.80 -27.27 47.50
N GLU A 401 -45.90 -28.19 48.47
CA GLU A 401 -46.14 -27.81 49.88
C GLU A 401 -44.98 -26.97 50.42
N THR A 402 -43.73 -27.24 49.98
CA THR A 402 -42.59 -26.35 50.32
C THR A 402 -42.69 -24.97 49.67
N ASP A 403 -43.34 -24.85 48.51
CA ASP A 403 -43.60 -23.56 47.84
C ASP A 403 -44.76 -22.78 48.52
N LYS A 404 -45.57 -23.46 49.36
CA LYS A 404 -46.77 -22.92 50.00
C LYS A 404 -46.42 -22.25 51.32
N ILE A 405 -45.68 -21.14 51.27
CA ILE A 405 -45.48 -20.29 52.45
C ILE A 405 -46.77 -19.49 52.71
N GLU A 406 -47.30 -19.57 53.93
CA GLU A 406 -48.47 -18.80 54.36
C GLU A 406 -48.21 -17.29 54.24
N LEU A 407 -48.81 -16.65 53.22
CA LEU A 407 -48.92 -15.21 53.14
C LEU A 407 -49.96 -14.74 54.18
N VAL A 408 -49.53 -14.57 55.43
CA VAL A 408 -50.30 -13.78 56.40
C VAL A 408 -50.34 -12.36 55.83
N LYS A 409 -51.52 -11.90 55.38
CA LYS A 409 -51.69 -10.54 54.84
C LYS A 409 -51.35 -9.53 55.93
N GLN A 410 -50.19 -8.89 55.81
CA GLN A 410 -49.83 -7.72 56.58
C GLN A 410 -50.37 -6.47 55.88
N LEU A 411 -50.56 -5.37 56.64
CA LEU A 411 -50.97 -4.09 56.06
C LEU A 411 -49.93 -3.64 55.02
N SER A 412 -50.37 -3.16 53.87
CA SER A 412 -49.44 -2.59 52.89
C SER A 412 -48.80 -1.31 53.44
N LYS A 413 -47.65 -0.89 52.89
CA LYS A 413 -47.05 0.41 53.24
C LYS A 413 -48.07 1.56 53.15
N ASP A 414 -48.93 1.52 52.13
CA ASP A 414 -49.92 2.57 51.90
C ASP A 414 -51.07 2.51 52.91
N ASP A 415 -51.49 1.31 53.33
CA ASP A 415 -52.48 1.16 54.41
C ASP A 415 -51.92 1.64 55.76
N ILE A 416 -50.64 1.34 56.05
CA ILE A 416 -49.96 1.83 57.26
C ILE A 416 -49.89 3.36 57.22
N LYS A 417 -49.49 3.95 56.08
CA LYS A 417 -49.45 5.40 55.89
C LYS A 417 -50.81 6.04 56.15
N GLN A 418 -51.87 5.48 55.56
CA GLN A 418 -53.22 6.03 55.71
C GLN A 418 -53.74 5.85 57.13
N ALA A 419 -53.48 4.72 57.77
CA ALA A 419 -53.85 4.50 59.16
C ALA A 419 -53.17 5.51 60.11
N ILE A 420 -51.92 5.88 59.87
CA ILE A 420 -51.25 6.95 60.63
C ILE A 420 -51.88 8.31 60.34
N ARG A 421 -52.13 8.64 59.07
CA ARG A 421 -52.72 9.93 58.67
C ARG A 421 -54.14 10.13 59.21
N TYR A 422 -54.92 9.07 59.28
CA TYR A 422 -56.25 9.08 59.87
C TYR A 422 -56.23 8.96 61.40
N GLY A 423 -55.04 8.93 62.03
CA GLY A 423 -54.89 8.86 63.49
C GLY A 423 -55.25 7.50 64.11
N ILE A 424 -55.42 6.46 63.28
CA ILE A 424 -55.75 5.09 63.70
C ILE A 424 -54.51 4.41 64.29
N LEU A 425 -53.32 4.67 63.74
CA LEU A 425 -52.03 4.21 64.27
C LEU A 425 -51.21 5.38 64.80
N LYS A 426 -50.58 5.20 65.95
CA LYS A 426 -49.55 6.13 66.45
C LYS A 426 -48.26 5.98 65.63
N ILE A 427 -47.44 7.03 65.60
CA ILE A 427 -46.17 7.05 64.84
C ILE A 427 -45.27 5.85 65.20
N GLN A 428 -45.12 5.51 66.48
CA GLN A 428 -44.36 4.35 66.96
C GLN A 428 -44.95 3.00 66.48
N GLU A 429 -46.27 2.87 66.44
CA GLU A 429 -46.93 1.64 65.98
C GLU A 429 -46.79 1.48 64.47
N GLY A 430 -46.90 2.59 63.73
CA GLY A 430 -46.57 2.69 62.32
C GLY A 430 -45.14 2.27 62.02
N PHE A 431 -44.18 2.73 62.84
CA PHE A 431 -42.78 2.33 62.75
C PHE A 431 -42.61 0.81 62.88
N ASN A 432 -43.15 0.21 63.94
CA ASN A 432 -43.02 -1.23 64.18
C ASN A 432 -43.62 -2.05 63.04
N LYS A 433 -44.77 -1.64 62.50
CA LYS A 433 -45.39 -2.30 61.35
C LYS A 433 -44.57 -2.20 60.07
N LEU A 434 -43.87 -1.08 59.86
CA LEU A 434 -42.96 -0.96 58.72
C LEU A 434 -41.78 -1.93 58.85
N ILE A 435 -41.27 -2.14 60.06
CA ILE A 435 -40.22 -3.15 60.31
C ILE A 435 -40.76 -4.56 60.06
N GLU A 436 -41.97 -4.87 60.53
CA GLU A 436 -42.61 -6.19 60.32
C GLU A 436 -42.78 -6.55 58.84
N ILE A 437 -43.13 -5.57 57.99
CA ILE A 437 -43.28 -5.77 56.54
C ILE A 437 -41.93 -5.67 55.78
N GLY A 438 -40.81 -5.55 56.49
CA GLY A 438 -39.45 -5.68 55.94
C GLY A 438 -38.68 -4.38 55.67
N TYR A 439 -39.15 -3.21 56.08
CA TYR A 439 -38.35 -1.98 56.00
C TYR A 439 -37.28 -1.97 57.10
N ASN A 440 -36.09 -1.44 56.79
CA ASN A 440 -35.08 -1.19 57.81
C ASN A 440 -35.46 0.05 58.67
N LYS A 441 -34.79 0.21 59.81
CA LYS A 441 -35.10 1.28 60.77
C LYS A 441 -34.97 2.67 60.16
N GLU A 442 -33.91 2.96 59.41
CA GLU A 442 -33.70 4.31 58.88
C GLU A 442 -34.74 4.66 57.80
N ASP A 443 -35.06 3.73 56.91
CA ASP A 443 -36.08 3.94 55.88
C ASP A 443 -37.47 4.09 56.48
N ALA A 444 -37.79 3.33 57.53
CA ALA A 444 -39.05 3.49 58.26
C ALA A 444 -39.16 4.89 58.90
N LYS A 445 -38.07 5.42 59.49
CA LYS A 445 -38.03 6.79 60.04
C LYS A 445 -38.25 7.84 58.95
N ILE A 446 -37.58 7.70 57.81
CA ILE A 446 -37.73 8.61 56.67
C ILE A 446 -39.17 8.61 56.16
N LEU A 447 -39.78 7.43 55.99
CA LEU A 447 -41.17 7.30 55.57
C LEU A 447 -42.12 7.99 56.55
N LEU A 448 -41.93 7.82 57.85
CA LEU A 448 -42.76 8.49 58.87
C LEU A 448 -42.61 10.01 58.80
N GLN A 449 -41.41 10.54 58.60
CA GLN A 449 -41.19 11.98 58.41
C GLN A 449 -41.88 12.51 57.15
N ILE A 450 -41.79 11.77 56.04
CA ILE A 450 -42.50 12.11 54.79
C ILE A 450 -44.02 12.14 55.01
N TRP A 451 -44.54 11.30 55.90
CA TRP A 451 -45.97 11.23 56.18
C TRP A 451 -46.46 12.27 57.19
N GLY A 452 -45.56 13.08 57.74
CA GLY A 452 -45.87 14.24 58.58
C GLY A 452 -45.41 14.12 60.04
N ALA A 453 -44.66 13.08 60.42
CA ALA A 453 -44.06 13.00 61.75
C ALA A 453 -42.97 14.07 61.92
N SER A 454 -42.95 14.78 63.05
CA SER A 454 -41.93 15.80 63.32
C SER A 454 -40.57 15.16 63.59
N LYS A 455 -39.47 15.89 63.38
CA LYS A 455 -38.12 15.38 63.70
C LYS A 455 -37.98 14.93 65.16
N ALA A 456 -38.76 15.51 66.08
CA ALA A 456 -38.79 15.09 67.49
C ALA A 456 -39.49 13.74 67.68
N ASP A 457 -40.58 13.49 66.95
CA ASP A 457 -41.34 12.22 67.03
C ASP A 457 -40.51 11.02 66.58
N VAL A 458 -39.56 11.23 65.65
CA VAL A 458 -38.78 10.17 65.03
C VAL A 458 -37.38 10.01 65.65
N ALA A 459 -36.92 11.00 66.42
CA ALA A 459 -35.63 10.97 67.11
C ALA A 459 -35.60 9.98 68.29
N GLY A 460 -36.78 9.58 68.81
CA GLY A 460 -36.92 8.61 69.90
C GLY A 460 -37.26 7.17 69.47
N LEU A 461 -37.38 6.90 68.17
CA LEU A 461 -37.64 5.58 67.56
C LEU A 461 -36.34 4.90 67.14
#